data_AF-A0A6P8GSY9-F1
#
_entry.id   AF-A0A6P8GSY9-F1
#
_cell.length_a   1.000
_cell.length_b   1.000
_cell.length_c   1.000
_cell.angle_alpha   90.00
_cell.angle_beta   90.00
_cell.angle_gamma   90.00
#
_symmetry.space_group_name_H-M   'P 1'
#
loop_
_entity.id
_entity.type
_entity.pdbx_description
1 polymer ?
#
loop_
_entity_poly.entity_id
_entity_poly.type
_entity_poly.pdbx_seq_one_letter_code
_entity_poly.pdbx_strand_id
1 'polypeptide(L)'
;MIGIVGKLLLLYISLVQTNPPQSVKISVTDADTVYECSADANTPTQYTWTREGQPLPSTGVRAEGHRLVFLEFTSELNGLYTCEVTTPEGAQRATITRYVTTGGSKIDFSLLAVVTIGAVLIVTLWQCVKRRKQQRSLKALLPYHT
;
A
#
# COMPACT_ATOMS: atom_id res chain seq x y z
N MET A 1 -20.61 2.11 -54.15
CA MET A 1 -20.06 0.82 -54.60
C MET A 1 -18.72 0.61 -53.92
N ILE A 2 -18.65 -0.27 -52.93
CA ILE A 2 -17.34 -0.62 -52.33
C ILE A 2 -16.62 -1.47 -53.39
N GLY A 3 -15.48 -1.00 -53.88
CA GLY A 3 -14.69 -1.71 -54.90
C GLY A 3 -14.17 -3.06 -54.40
N ILE A 4 -13.63 -3.87 -55.31
CA ILE A 4 -13.07 -5.21 -55.02
C ILE A 4 -12.12 -5.17 -53.82
N VAL A 5 -11.26 -4.15 -53.76
CA VAL A 5 -10.32 -3.93 -52.65
C VAL A 5 -11.03 -3.74 -51.31
N GLY A 6 -12.12 -2.97 -51.28
CA GLY A 6 -12.88 -2.76 -50.04
C GLY A 6 -13.68 -3.99 -49.62
N LYS A 7 -14.18 -4.79 -50.57
CA LYS A 7 -14.78 -6.11 -50.26
C LYS A 7 -13.75 -7.08 -49.68
N LEU A 8 -12.55 -7.14 -50.25
CA LEU A 8 -11.44 -7.94 -49.73
C LEU A 8 -11.02 -7.51 -48.33
N LEU A 9 -10.95 -6.20 -48.07
CA LEU A 9 -10.61 -5.67 -46.74
C LEU A 9 -11.66 -6.06 -45.68
N LEU A 10 -12.95 -5.96 -46.01
CA LEU A 10 -14.02 -6.37 -45.09
C LEU A 10 -14.00 -7.87 -44.82
N LEU A 11 -13.80 -8.70 -45.85
CA LEU A 11 -13.64 -10.14 -45.69
C LEU A 11 -12.43 -10.49 -44.81
N TYR A 12 -11.32 -9.77 -44.97
CA TYR A 12 -10.13 -9.93 -44.12
C TYR A 12 -10.42 -9.61 -42.65
N ILE A 13 -11.12 -8.50 -42.36
CA ILE A 13 -11.49 -8.13 -40.99
C ILE A 13 -12.41 -9.20 -40.36
N SER A 14 -13.36 -9.76 -41.13
CA SER A 14 -14.24 -10.83 -40.65
C SER A 14 -13.55 -12.18 -40.43
N LEU A 15 -12.37 -12.39 -41.03
CA LEU A 15 -11.55 -13.60 -40.82
C LEU A 15 -10.66 -13.50 -39.57
N VAL A 16 -10.47 -12.31 -39.00
CA VAL A 16 -9.73 -12.13 -37.75
C VAL A 16 -10.66 -12.47 -36.58
N GLN A 17 -10.31 -13.49 -35.79
CA GLN A 17 -11.06 -13.85 -34.58
C GLN A 17 -10.92 -12.74 -33.53
N THR A 18 -12.00 -12.00 -33.29
CA THR A 18 -12.08 -10.96 -32.26
C THR A 18 -12.75 -11.52 -31.01
N ASN A 19 -12.03 -11.55 -29.89
CA ASN A 19 -12.52 -12.06 -28.61
C ASN A 19 -12.44 -10.95 -27.55
N PRO A 20 -13.30 -10.97 -26.53
CA PRO A 20 -13.16 -10.07 -25.39
C PRO A 20 -11.79 -10.28 -24.70
N PRO A 21 -11.27 -9.28 -23.97
CA PRO A 21 -9.98 -9.41 -23.28
C PRO A 21 -10.03 -10.59 -22.30
N GLN A 22 -9.16 -11.58 -22.47
CA GLN A 22 -9.24 -12.81 -21.68
C GLN A 22 -8.75 -12.61 -20.25
N SER A 23 -7.68 -11.83 -20.08
CA SER A 23 -7.17 -11.45 -18.77
C SER A 23 -6.56 -10.07 -18.81
N VAL A 24 -6.73 -9.31 -17.72
CA VAL A 24 -6.11 -8.01 -17.51
C VAL A 24 -5.25 -8.11 -16.24
N LYS A 25 -4.02 -7.59 -16.30
CA LYS A 25 -3.04 -7.63 -15.21
C LYS A 25 -2.38 -6.27 -15.08
N ILE A 26 -2.05 -5.90 -13.85
CA ILE A 26 -1.31 -4.67 -13.57
C ILE A 26 0.04 -5.07 -12.98
N SER A 27 1.11 -4.62 -13.63
CA SER A 27 2.50 -4.79 -13.18
C SER A 27 3.08 -3.47 -12.69
N VAL A 28 3.96 -3.55 -11.70
CA VAL A 28 4.68 -2.39 -11.17
C VAL A 28 6.00 -2.23 -11.91
N THR A 29 6.31 -1.01 -12.31
CA THR A 29 7.55 -0.62 -12.98
C THR A 29 8.12 0.63 -12.31
N ASP A 30 9.42 0.84 -12.49
CA ASP A 30 10.13 2.04 -12.04
C ASP A 30 9.92 2.38 -10.54
N ALA A 31 10.51 1.57 -9.66
CA ALA A 31 10.55 1.81 -8.22
C ALA A 31 9.19 2.16 -7.57
N ASP A 32 8.10 1.51 -8.00
CA ASP A 32 6.72 1.70 -7.50
C ASP A 32 6.07 3.05 -7.85
N THR A 33 6.58 3.70 -8.91
CA THR A 33 6.07 4.98 -9.41
C THR A 33 5.15 4.81 -10.62
N VAL A 34 5.33 3.75 -11.41
CA VAL A 34 4.58 3.51 -12.64
C VAL A 34 3.93 2.14 -12.64
N TYR A 35 2.62 2.10 -12.89
CA TYR A 35 1.87 0.86 -13.06
C TYR A 35 1.49 0.67 -14.53
N GLU A 36 1.70 -0.53 -15.04
CA GLU A 36 1.44 -0.89 -16.43
C GLU A 36 0.31 -1.92 -16.51
N CYS A 37 -0.72 -1.61 -17.28
CA CYS A 37 -1.86 -2.47 -17.50
C CYS A 37 -1.69 -3.26 -18.79
N SER A 38 -1.58 -4.59 -18.66
CA SER A 38 -1.50 -5.51 -19.78
C SER A 38 -2.78 -6.30 -19.90
N ALA A 39 -3.22 -6.54 -21.13
CA ALA A 39 -4.38 -7.38 -21.42
C ALA A 39 -4.05 -8.36 -22.54
N ASP A 40 -4.53 -9.60 -22.40
CA ASP A 40 -4.50 -10.56 -23.49
C ASP A 40 -5.70 -10.29 -24.40
N ALA A 41 -5.51 -9.37 -25.34
CA ALA A 41 -6.50 -8.92 -26.30
C ALA A 41 -5.90 -8.90 -27.71
N ASN A 42 -6.62 -9.49 -28.66
CA ASN A 42 -6.19 -9.62 -30.06
C ASN A 42 -6.69 -8.46 -30.96
N THR A 43 -7.32 -7.44 -30.36
CA THR A 43 -7.96 -6.30 -31.04
C THR A 43 -7.47 -4.98 -30.45
N PRO A 44 -7.63 -3.84 -31.17
CA PRO A 44 -7.28 -2.53 -30.63
C PRO A 44 -8.01 -2.27 -29.30
N THR A 45 -7.26 -1.97 -28.26
CA THR A 45 -7.76 -1.81 -26.90
C THR A 45 -7.75 -0.35 -26.46
N GLN A 46 -8.84 0.09 -25.84
CA GLN A 46 -8.87 1.35 -25.10
C GLN A 46 -8.58 1.08 -23.63
N TYR A 47 -7.62 1.80 -23.05
CA TYR A 47 -7.27 1.73 -21.64
C TYR A 47 -7.85 2.94 -20.90
N THR A 48 -8.57 2.67 -19.81
CA THR A 48 -9.17 3.70 -18.95
C THR A 48 -8.76 3.44 -17.52
N TRP A 49 -8.23 4.48 -16.86
CA TRP A 49 -7.87 4.43 -15.45
C TRP A 49 -8.84 5.23 -14.59
N THR A 50 -9.23 4.65 -13.46
CA THR A 50 -10.10 5.28 -12.47
C THR A 50 -9.58 5.03 -11.07
N ARG A 51 -9.94 5.92 -10.13
CA ARG A 51 -9.67 5.76 -8.70
C ARG A 51 -10.99 5.66 -7.96
N GLU A 52 -11.23 4.53 -7.29
CA GLU A 52 -12.46 4.29 -6.52
C GLU A 52 -13.74 4.48 -7.37
N GLY A 53 -13.67 4.12 -8.66
CA GLY A 53 -14.76 4.30 -9.62
C GLY A 53 -14.98 5.75 -10.09
N GLN A 54 -14.15 6.69 -9.66
CA GLN A 54 -14.16 8.09 -10.08
C GLN A 54 -13.00 8.39 -11.04
N PRO A 55 -13.07 9.50 -11.80
CA PRO A 55 -11.93 10.00 -12.57
C PRO A 55 -10.69 10.17 -11.69
N LEU A 56 -9.51 10.04 -12.31
CA LEU A 56 -8.26 10.29 -11.60
C LEU A 56 -8.22 11.73 -11.05
N PRO A 57 -7.60 11.95 -9.88
CA PRO A 57 -7.28 13.29 -9.39
C PRO A 57 -6.58 14.13 -10.47
N SER A 58 -6.82 15.44 -10.47
CA SER A 58 -6.20 16.37 -11.42
C SER A 58 -4.70 16.58 -11.19
N THR A 59 -4.18 16.17 -10.03
CA THR A 59 -2.80 16.38 -9.58
C THR A 59 -2.24 15.11 -8.94
N GLY A 60 -0.91 14.98 -8.92
CA GLY A 60 -0.20 13.88 -8.25
C GLY A 60 -0.24 12.51 -8.95
N VAL A 61 -1.17 12.28 -9.87
CA VAL A 61 -1.26 11.06 -10.68
C VAL A 61 -1.78 11.36 -12.08
N ARG A 62 -1.28 10.66 -13.11
CA ARG A 62 -1.77 10.78 -14.48
C ARG A 62 -1.82 9.43 -15.20
N ALA A 63 -2.74 9.30 -16.15
CA ALA A 63 -2.78 8.16 -17.07
C ALA A 63 -2.09 8.51 -18.40
N GLU A 64 -1.27 7.59 -18.89
CA GLU A 64 -0.59 7.61 -20.18
C GLU A 64 -0.94 6.33 -20.95
N GLY A 65 -2.16 6.29 -21.50
CA GLY A 65 -2.69 5.09 -22.15
C GLY A 65 -2.79 3.92 -21.15
N HIS A 66 -2.03 2.85 -21.41
CA HIS A 66 -1.99 1.67 -20.54
C HIS A 66 -1.16 1.88 -19.26
N ARG A 67 -0.49 3.02 -19.09
CA ARG A 67 0.35 3.31 -17.92
C ARG A 67 -0.35 4.29 -16.96
N LEU A 68 -0.20 4.06 -15.67
CA LEU A 68 -0.59 4.97 -14.60
C LEU A 68 0.68 5.46 -13.90
N VAL A 69 0.94 6.75 -13.96
CA VAL A 69 2.17 7.38 -13.46
C VAL A 69 1.85 8.23 -12.24
N PHE A 70 2.48 7.89 -11.11
CA PHE A 70 2.41 8.69 -9.90
C PHE A 70 3.55 9.71 -9.86
N LEU A 71 3.17 10.98 -9.81
CA LEU A 71 4.10 12.11 -9.74
C LEU A 71 4.40 12.50 -8.29
N GLU A 72 3.49 12.16 -7.39
CA GLU A 72 3.57 12.47 -5.97
C GLU A 72 3.25 11.24 -5.09
N PHE A 73 3.74 11.29 -3.85
CA PHE A 73 3.61 10.25 -2.84
C PHE A 73 3.01 10.85 -1.57
N THR A 74 1.74 11.26 -1.65
CA THR A 74 0.97 11.78 -0.52
C THR A 74 -0.06 10.74 -0.07
N SER A 75 -0.45 10.79 1.20
CA SER A 75 -1.50 9.93 1.73
C SER A 75 -2.87 10.16 1.06
N GLU A 76 -3.07 11.31 0.41
CA GLU A 76 -4.30 11.65 -0.32
C GLU A 76 -4.47 10.85 -1.62
N LEU A 77 -3.35 10.38 -2.19
CA LEU A 77 -3.32 9.51 -3.37
C LEU A 77 -3.47 8.03 -3.02
N ASN A 78 -3.70 7.71 -1.75
CA ASN A 78 -4.03 6.34 -1.34
C ASN A 78 -5.41 5.96 -1.89
N GLY A 79 -5.58 4.68 -2.21
CA GLY A 79 -6.86 4.16 -2.66
C GLY A 79 -6.75 3.01 -3.64
N LEU A 80 -7.92 2.62 -4.16
CA LEU A 80 -8.08 1.55 -5.15
C LEU A 80 -8.06 2.14 -6.57
N TYR A 81 -7.07 1.76 -7.36
CA TYR A 81 -6.97 2.13 -8.77
C TYR A 81 -7.41 0.98 -9.65
N THR A 82 -8.21 1.28 -10.68
CA THR A 82 -8.76 0.30 -11.62
C THR A 82 -8.31 0.65 -13.02
N CYS A 83 -7.71 -0.32 -13.71
CA CYS A 83 -7.55 -0.29 -15.15
C CYS A 83 -8.71 -1.05 -15.80
N GLU A 84 -9.44 -0.40 -16.69
CA GLU A 84 -10.40 -1.01 -17.59
C GLU A 84 -9.82 -1.06 -19.00
N VAL A 85 -9.92 -2.23 -19.62
CA VAL A 85 -9.52 -2.47 -21.00
C VAL A 85 -10.77 -2.83 -21.79
N THR A 86 -11.10 -1.98 -22.77
CA THR A 86 -12.30 -2.11 -23.58
C THR A 86 -11.93 -2.45 -25.01
N THR A 87 -12.54 -3.52 -25.53
CA THR A 87 -12.55 -3.91 -26.95
C THR A 87 -13.97 -3.80 -27.50
N PRO A 88 -14.18 -3.87 -28.82
CA PRO A 88 -15.53 -3.87 -29.39
C PRO A 88 -16.40 -5.04 -28.89
N GLU A 89 -15.79 -6.14 -28.45
CA GLU A 89 -16.46 -7.37 -28.02
C GLU A 89 -16.78 -7.38 -26.52
N GLY A 90 -16.14 -6.53 -25.72
CA GLY A 90 -16.37 -6.47 -24.29
C GLY A 90 -15.32 -5.65 -23.53
N ALA A 91 -15.48 -5.62 -22.20
CA ALA A 91 -14.55 -4.91 -21.32
C ALA A 91 -14.14 -5.82 -20.16
N GLN A 92 -12.89 -5.68 -19.73
CA GLN A 92 -12.35 -6.39 -18.58
C GLN A 92 -11.52 -5.44 -17.71
N ARG A 93 -11.44 -5.73 -16.40
CA ARG A 93 -10.80 -4.85 -15.43
C ARG A 93 -9.78 -5.57 -14.56
N ALA A 94 -8.80 -4.81 -14.10
CA ALA A 94 -7.88 -5.20 -13.04
C ALA A 94 -7.76 -4.06 -12.03
N THR A 95 -7.50 -4.39 -10.76
CA THR A 95 -7.40 -3.41 -9.68
C THR A 95 -6.11 -3.56 -8.89
N ILE A 96 -5.62 -2.44 -8.36
CA ILE A 96 -4.50 -2.36 -7.43
C ILE A 96 -4.84 -1.40 -6.28
N THR A 97 -4.31 -1.68 -5.09
CA THR A 97 -4.42 -0.77 -3.94
C THR A 97 -3.06 -0.13 -3.70
N ARG A 98 -3.02 1.20 -3.65
CA ARG A 98 -1.80 1.96 -3.33
C ARG A 98 -1.94 2.64 -1.98
N TYR A 99 -0.89 2.54 -1.17
CA TYR A 99 -0.80 3.19 0.13
C TYR A 99 0.60 3.79 0.33
N VAL A 100 0.64 5.06 0.68
CA VAL A 100 1.82 5.79 1.11
C VAL A 100 1.77 5.94 2.61
N THR A 101 2.83 5.48 3.30
CA THR A 101 3.01 5.68 4.74
C THR A 101 3.70 7.03 4.97
N THR A 102 2.90 8.07 5.21
CA THR A 102 3.43 9.37 5.65
C THR A 102 3.91 9.24 7.10
N GLY A 103 5.20 8.99 7.28
CA GLY A 103 5.93 9.12 8.55
C GLY A 103 5.14 8.71 9.80
N GLY A 104 5.03 7.40 10.03
CA GLY A 104 4.65 6.94 11.37
C GLY A 104 5.68 7.47 12.36
N SER A 105 5.26 8.24 13.36
CA SER A 105 6.10 8.57 14.51
C SER A 105 6.73 7.27 14.97
N LYS A 106 8.06 7.14 14.80
CA LYS A 106 8.79 6.01 15.37
C LYS A 106 8.52 6.10 16.87
N ILE A 107 7.73 5.18 17.41
CA ILE A 107 7.61 5.03 18.86
C ILE A 107 9.05 4.75 19.31
N ASP A 108 9.69 5.74 19.94
CA ASP A 108 11.06 5.58 20.39
C ASP A 108 11.04 4.66 21.62
N PHE A 109 11.24 3.37 21.38
CA PHE A 109 11.30 2.35 22.44
C PHE A 109 12.34 2.67 23.52
N SER A 110 13.28 3.56 23.23
CA SER A 110 14.26 4.08 24.19
C SER A 110 13.59 4.74 25.40
N LEU A 111 12.49 5.48 25.20
CA LEU A 111 11.77 6.14 26.29
C LEU A 111 11.08 5.13 27.22
N LEU A 112 10.52 4.06 26.67
CA LEU A 112 9.92 2.97 27.46
C LEU A 112 10.98 2.24 28.30
N ALA A 113 12.17 2.00 27.73
CA ALA A 113 13.29 1.37 28.44
C ALA A 113 13.78 2.22 29.64
N VAL A 114 13.90 3.55 29.48
CA VAL A 114 14.35 4.43 30.58
C VAL A 114 13.35 4.47 31.73
N VAL A 115 12.05 4.54 31.43
CA VAL A 115 10.98 4.57 32.45
C VAL A 115 10.96 3.28 33.26
N THR A 116 11.11 2.13 32.60
CA THR A 116 11.12 0.82 33.28
C THR A 116 12.34 0.66 34.19
N ILE A 117 13.54 1.05 33.73
CA ILE A 117 14.76 1.02 34.55
C ILE A 117 14.61 1.93 35.78
N GLY A 118 14.07 3.15 35.59
CA GLY A 118 13.82 4.09 36.69
C GLY A 118 12.88 3.51 37.74
N ALA A 119 11.77 2.89 37.33
CA ALA A 119 10.83 2.25 38.24
C ALA A 119 11.48 1.11 39.05
N VAL A 120 12.31 0.26 38.41
CA VAL A 120 13.01 -0.83 39.10
C VAL A 120 14.01 -0.30 40.13
N LEU A 121 14.77 0.75 39.82
CA LEU A 121 15.69 1.38 40.76
C LEU A 121 14.94 1.98 41.96
N ILE A 122 13.81 2.63 41.73
CA ILE A 122 12.98 3.19 42.81
C ILE A 122 12.44 2.07 43.72
N VAL A 123 11.92 0.99 43.14
CA VAL A 123 11.39 -0.15 43.91
C VAL A 123 12.49 -0.84 44.73
N THR A 124 13.66 -1.07 44.14
CA THR A 124 14.79 -1.70 44.84
C THR A 124 15.31 -0.82 45.98
N LEU A 125 15.47 0.49 45.76
CA LEU A 125 15.82 1.44 46.82
C LEU A 125 14.78 1.44 47.94
N TRP A 126 13.49 1.47 47.60
CA TRP A 126 12.41 1.44 48.58
C TRP A 126 12.43 0.15 49.41
N GLN A 127 12.61 -1.01 48.77
CA GLN A 127 12.77 -2.28 49.46
C GLN A 127 14.01 -2.30 50.36
N CYS A 128 15.15 -1.77 49.90
CA CYS A 128 16.37 -1.64 50.70
C CYS A 128 16.17 -0.75 51.93
N VAL A 129 15.53 0.41 51.77
CA VAL A 129 15.24 1.33 52.89
C VAL A 129 14.29 0.67 53.89
N LYS A 130 13.24 0.00 53.40
CA LYS A 130 12.30 -0.75 54.25
C LYS A 130 13.00 -1.86 55.03
N ARG A 131 13.84 -2.66 54.38
CA ARG A 131 14.67 -3.69 55.03
C ARG A 131 15.64 -3.09 56.06
N ARG A 132 16.31 -1.96 55.74
CA ARG A 132 17.18 -1.26 56.69
C ARG A 132 16.41 -0.78 57.92
N LYS A 133 15.20 -0.22 57.73
CA LYS A 133 14.33 0.21 58.83
C LYS A 133 13.92 -0.98 59.71
N GLN A 134 13.56 -2.11 59.09
CA GLN A 134 13.17 -3.34 59.79
C GLN A 134 14.35 -4.01 60.54
N GLN A 135 15.57 -4.00 59.98
CA GLN A 135 16.77 -4.46 60.69
C GLN A 135 17.16 -3.55 61.86
N ARG A 136 17.02 -2.23 61.72
CA ARG A 136 17.27 -1.29 62.83
C ARG A 136 16.29 -1.50 63.98
N SER A 137 14.99 -1.74 63.69
CA SER A 137 14.02 -2.10 64.73
C SER A 137 14.32 -3.46 65.39
N LEU A 138 14.81 -4.45 64.65
CA LEU A 138 15.18 -5.76 65.22
C LEU A 138 16.40 -5.68 66.14
N LYS A 139 17.42 -4.89 65.77
CA LYS A 139 18.61 -4.68 66.62
C LYS A 139 18.31 -3.83 67.86
N ALA A 140 17.35 -2.91 67.78
CA ALA A 140 16.86 -2.16 68.93
C ALA A 140 16.08 -3.01 69.95
N LEU A 141 15.57 -4.19 69.54
CA LEU A 141 14.92 -5.18 70.40
C LEU A 141 15.89 -6.22 71.00
N LEU A 142 17.18 -6.15 70.68
CA LEU A 142 18.24 -6.94 71.30
C LEU A 142 19.11 -6.09 72.25
N PRO A 143 18.57 -5.40 73.27
CA PRO A 143 19.39 -5.03 74.42
C PRO A 143 19.43 -6.23 75.37
N TYR A 144 20.61 -6.47 75.94
CA TYR A 144 20.83 -7.27 77.14
C TYR A 144 20.95 -8.80 76.96
N HIS A 145 22.13 -9.25 76.55
CA HIS A 145 22.74 -10.45 77.11
C HIS A 145 24.26 -10.34 76.95
N THR A 146 24.88 -9.67 77.94
CA THR A 146 26.25 -9.96 78.39
C THR A 146 26.16 -10.83 79.63
#